data_AF-A0A935P2N3-F1
#
_entry.id   AF-A0A935P2N3-F1
#
_cell.length_a   1.000
_cell.length_b   1.000
_cell.length_c   1.000
_cell.angle_alpha   90.00
_cell.angle_beta   90.00
_cell.angle_gamma   90.00
#
_symmetry.space_group_name_H-M   'P 1'
#
loop_
_entity.id
_entity.type
_entity.pdbx_description
1 polymer ?
#
loop_
_entity_poly.entity_id
_entity_poly.type
_entity_poly.pdbx_seq_one_letter_code
_entity_poly.pdbx_strand_id
1 'polypeptide(L)' 'MNTNNLSVWSIIEALQRRLERQGISGAAADRAVAEAVRLLVLRPRLV' A
#
# COMPACT_ATOMS: atom_id res chain seq x y z
N MET A 1 10.55 22.46 3.93
CA MET A 1 9.59 21.73 3.07
C MET A 1 8.81 20.77 3.96
N ASN A 2 7.51 21.00 4.13
CA ASN A 2 6.66 20.19 4.99
C ASN A 2 6.32 18.87 4.28
N THR A 3 6.93 17.77 4.71
CA THR A 3 6.88 16.43 4.06
C THR A 3 5.58 15.66 4.29
N ASN A 4 4.58 16.25 4.96
CA ASN A 4 3.57 15.48 5.68
C ASN A 4 2.22 15.34 4.98
N ASN A 5 2.11 15.62 3.68
CA ASN A 5 0.84 15.50 2.95
C ASN A 5 0.95 14.55 1.74
N LEU A 6 1.54 13.37 1.95
CA LEU A 6 1.42 12.29 0.98
C LEU A 6 -0.04 11.82 0.99
N SER A 7 -0.69 11.93 -0.17
CA SER A 7 -2.00 11.33 -0.36
C SER A 7 -1.91 9.82 -0.14
N VAL A 8 -3.02 9.21 0.32
CA VAL A 8 -3.12 7.74 0.45
C VAL A 8 -2.77 7.06 -0.89
N TRP A 9 -3.15 7.68 -2.01
CA TRP A 9 -2.80 7.22 -3.36
C TRP A 9 -1.28 7.18 -3.58
N SER A 10 -0.57 8.25 -3.23
CA SER A 10 0.90 8.31 -3.35
C SER A 10 1.61 7.25 -2.51
N ILE A 11 1.05 6.90 -1.35
CA ILE A 11 1.57 5.82 -0.49
C ILE A 11 1.37 4.47 -1.17
N ILE A 12 0.20 4.23 -1.76
CA ILE A 12 -0.11 2.99 -2.49
C ILE A 12 0.82 2.83 -3.69
N GLU A 13 1.01 3.87 -4.51
CA GLU A 13 1.91 3.81 -5.67
C GLU A 13 3.37 3.54 -5.26
N ALA A 14 3.83 4.18 -4.19
CA ALA A 14 5.18 3.96 -3.68
C ALA A 14 5.39 2.50 -3.20
N LEU A 15 4.35 1.92 -2.59
CA LEU A 15 4.35 0.53 -2.16
C LEU A 15 4.34 -0.44 -3.36
N GLN A 16 3.47 -0.23 -4.35
CA GLN A 16 3.45 -1.04 -5.58
C GLN A 16 4.81 -1.04 -6.28
N ARG A 17 5.41 0.15 -6.50
CA ARG A 17 6.74 0.27 -7.12
C ARG A 17 7.86 -0.38 -6.30
N ARG A 18 7.70 -0.47 -4.98
CA ARG A 18 8.68 -1.17 -4.13
C ARG A 18 8.56 -2.67 -4.30
N LEU A 19 7.35 -3.21 -4.35
CA LEU A 19 7.08 -4.63 -4.56
C LEU A 19 7.57 -5.09 -5.94
N GLU A 20 7.31 -4.29 -6.98
CA GLU A 20 7.82 -4.56 -8.34
C GLU A 20 9.35 -4.63 -8.39
N ARG A 21 10.04 -3.70 -7.71
CA ARG A 21 11.50 -3.73 -7.58
C ARG A 21 12.04 -4.95 -6.83
N GLN A 22 11.21 -5.62 -6.04
CA GLN A 22 11.54 -6.88 -5.37
C GLN A 22 11.24 -8.12 -6.23
N GLY A 23 10.85 -7.92 -7.51
CA GLY A 23 10.52 -9.01 -8.43
C GLY A 23 9.11 -9.55 -8.29
N ILE A 24 8.24 -8.87 -7.52
CA ILE A 24 6.83 -9.21 -7.42
C ILE A 24 6.13 -8.67 -8.66
N SER A 25 5.41 -9.52 -9.38
CA SER A 25 4.63 -9.06 -10.55
C SER A 25 3.57 -8.03 -10.14
N GLY A 26 3.26 -7.07 -11.01
CA GLY A 26 2.26 -6.03 -10.72
C GLY A 26 0.93 -6.61 -10.22
N ALA A 27 0.44 -7.70 -10.84
CA ALA A 27 -0.78 -8.39 -10.41
C ALA A 27 -0.69 -9.03 -9.00
N ALA A 28 0.50 -9.39 -8.53
CA ALA A 28 0.71 -9.86 -7.17
C ALA A 28 0.86 -8.68 -6.18
N ALA A 29 1.49 -7.58 -6.59
CA ALA A 29 1.57 -6.35 -5.82
C ALA A 29 0.18 -5.74 -5.58
N ASP A 30 -0.66 -5.69 -6.61
CA ASP A 30 -2.04 -5.19 -6.54
C ASP A 30 -2.88 -6.00 -5.56
N ARG A 31 -2.76 -7.33 -5.61
CA ARG A 31 -3.44 -8.22 -4.66
C ARG A 31 -2.98 -8.01 -3.23
N ALA A 32 -1.67 -7.82 -3.00
CA ALA A 32 -1.13 -7.55 -1.67
C ALA A 32 -1.62 -6.21 -1.11
N VAL A 33 -1.68 -5.16 -1.95
CA VAL A 33 -2.21 -3.85 -1.57
C VAL A 33 -3.71 -3.93 -1.26
N ALA A 34 -4.50 -4.58 -2.11
CA ALA A 34 -5.93 -4.74 -1.90
C ALA A 34 -6.24 -5.47 -0.58
N GLU A 35 -5.49 -6.53 -0.26
CA GLU A 35 -5.64 -7.26 1.00
C GLU A 35 -5.22 -6.41 2.21
N ALA A 36 -4.13 -5.65 2.10
CA ALA A 36 -3.68 -4.76 3.16
C ALA A 36 -4.74 -3.68 3.47
N VAL A 37 -5.32 -3.05 2.43
CA VAL A 37 -6.42 -2.09 2.57
C VAL A 37 -7.66 -2.75 3.17
N ARG A 38 -8.02 -3.96 2.72
CA ARG A 38 -9.15 -4.72 3.27
C ARG A 38 -8.97 -4.99 4.76
N LEU A 39 -7.79 -5.41 5.19
CA LEU A 39 -7.46 -5.65 6.60
C LEU A 39 -7.51 -4.37 7.43
N LEU A 40 -7.01 -3.24 6.89
CA LEU A 40 -7.09 -1.92 7.52
C LEU A 40 -8.53 -1.45 7.73
N VAL A 41 -9.41 -1.67 6.74
CA VAL A 41 -10.82 -1.27 6.79
C VAL A 41 -11.63 -2.19 7.72
N LEU A 42 -11.37 -3.50 7.70
CA LEU A 42 -12.14 -4.48 8.47
C LEU A 42 -11.67 -4.67 9.91
N ARG A 43 -10.46 -4.23 10.26
CA ARG A 43 -9.95 -4.24 11.64
C ARG A 43 -9.48 -2.84 12.07
N PRO A 44 -10.40 -1.91 12.31
CA PRO A 44 -10.07 -0.63 12.93
C PRO A 44 -9.75 -0.87 14.42
N ARG A 45 -8.53 -1.33 14.71
CA ARG A 45 -7.92 -1.53 16.05
C ARG A 45 -8.56 -2.57 16.99
N LEU A 46 -7.72 -3.53 17.38
CA LEU A 46 -7.57 -3.90 18.79
C LEU A 46 -6.13 -3.54 19.18
N VAL A 47 -5.83 -2.24 19.32
CA VAL A 47 -4.70 -1.71 20.10
C VAL A 47 -5.06 -0.34 20.64
#